data_AF-A0A165F4M8-F1
#
_entry.id   AF-A0A165F4M8-F1
#
_cell.length_a   1.000
_cell.length_b   1.000
_cell.length_c   1.000
_cell.angle_alpha   90.00
_cell.angle_beta   90.00
_cell.angle_gamma   90.00
#
_symmetry.space_group_name_H-M   'P 1'
#
loop_
_entity.id
_entity.type
_entity.pdbx_description
1 polymer ?
#
loop_
_entity_poly.entity_id
_entity_poly.type
_entity_poly.pdbx_seq_one_letter_code
_entity_poly.pdbx_strand_id
1 'polypeptide(L)'
;MSSPHSSLPTAVQSLFLRSPAPSLRPSKPYDTSLTPVISSLSSQYPPSVISGLHLLNDDIENAHVVAQAHEGDASCDTWHAFLHRREGDYWNSGWYAPCTTHV
;
A
#
# COMPACT_ATOMS: atom_id res chain seq x y z
N MET A 1 6.79 -10.78 22.59
CA MET A 1 6.04 -9.71 21.91
C MET A 1 5.76 -10.22 20.50
N SER A 2 4.50 -10.41 20.12
CA SER A 2 4.16 -10.87 18.76
C SER A 2 4.39 -9.74 17.76
N SER A 3 5.01 -10.05 16.62
CA SER A 3 5.19 -9.08 15.54
C SER A 3 3.83 -8.63 14.99
N PRO A 4 3.62 -7.34 14.68
CA PRO A 4 2.31 -6.80 14.28
C PRO A 4 1.75 -7.43 12.99
N HIS A 5 2.58 -8.09 12.19
CA HIS A 5 2.19 -8.75 10.94
C HIS A 5 1.95 -10.27 11.09
N SER A 6 1.98 -10.84 12.31
CA SER A 6 1.82 -12.29 12.50
C SER A 6 0.43 -12.82 12.13
N SER A 7 -0.58 -11.95 11.97
CA SER A 7 -1.92 -12.30 11.51
C SER A 7 -2.06 -12.37 9.98
N LEU A 8 -1.07 -11.86 9.24
CA LEU A 8 -1.07 -11.91 7.77
C LEU A 8 -0.64 -13.30 7.27
N PRO A 9 -1.05 -13.73 6.07
CA PRO A 9 -0.51 -14.95 5.46
C PRO A 9 1.01 -14.91 5.35
N THR A 10 1.68 -16.04 5.61
CA THR A 10 3.16 -16.15 5.55
C THR A 10 3.75 -15.62 4.24
N ALA A 11 3.05 -15.84 3.12
CA ALA A 11 3.44 -15.34 1.81
C ALA A 11 3.56 -13.79 1.79
N VAL A 12 2.61 -13.09 2.41
CA VAL A 12 2.61 -11.62 2.53
C VAL A 12 3.64 -11.15 3.55
N GLN A 13 3.84 -11.89 4.65
CA GLN A 13 4.85 -11.55 5.65
C GLN A 13 6.27 -11.48 5.06
N SER A 14 6.56 -12.29 4.02
CA SER A 14 7.86 -12.27 3.34
C SER A 14 8.22 -10.91 2.73
N LEU A 15 7.23 -10.09 2.37
CA LEU A 15 7.45 -8.75 1.80
C LEU A 15 8.13 -7.79 2.78
N PHE A 16 7.98 -7.99 4.10
CA PHE A 16 8.62 -7.15 5.11
C PHE A 16 10.12 -7.42 5.25
N LEU A 17 10.60 -8.54 4.72
CA LEU A 17 12.00 -8.97 4.78
C LEU A 17 12.64 -9.00 3.38
N ARG A 18 11.97 -8.41 2.38
CA ARG A 18 12.44 -8.44 0.99
C ARG A 18 13.81 -7.79 0.85
N SER A 19 14.65 -8.41 0.04
CA SER A 19 15.95 -7.91 -0.39
C SER A 19 16.07 -8.12 -1.90
N PRO A 20 16.38 -7.08 -2.70
CA PRO A 20 16.75 -5.72 -2.30
C PRO A 20 15.56 -4.90 -1.78
N ALA A 21 15.88 -3.76 -1.15
CA ALA A 21 14.88 -2.79 -0.69
C ALA A 21 13.98 -2.31 -1.85
N PRO A 22 12.74 -1.88 -1.57
CA PRO A 22 11.84 -1.40 -2.61
C PRO A 22 12.39 -0.29 -3.49
N SER A 23 12.19 -0.42 -4.79
CA SER A 23 12.50 0.66 -5.75
C SER A 23 11.66 1.88 -5.40
N LEU A 24 12.23 3.08 -5.52
CA LEU A 24 11.45 4.31 -5.36
C LEU A 24 10.36 4.42 -6.43
N ARG A 25 10.62 3.92 -7.64
CA ARG A 25 9.68 3.93 -8.77
C ARG A 25 9.58 2.53 -9.38
N PRO A 26 8.71 1.66 -8.85
CA PRO A 26 8.51 0.34 -9.42
C PRO A 26 7.77 0.45 -10.76
N SER A 27 8.09 -0.43 -11.69
CA SER A 27 7.40 -0.53 -13.00
C SER A 27 6.48 -1.75 -13.08
N LYS A 28 6.51 -2.62 -12.08
CA LYS A 28 5.72 -3.85 -11.97
C LYS A 28 5.65 -4.31 -10.51
N PRO A 29 4.68 -5.16 -10.14
CA PRO A 29 4.70 -5.85 -8.86
C PRO A 29 6.01 -6.60 -8.63
N TYR A 30 6.46 -6.62 -7.38
CA TYR A 30 7.61 -7.38 -6.91
C TYR A 30 7.34 -8.88 -7.09
N ASP A 31 6.17 -9.35 -6.66
CA ASP A 31 5.68 -10.70 -6.90
C ASP A 31 4.21 -10.68 -7.35
N THR A 32 3.97 -10.98 -8.63
CA THR A 32 2.63 -11.00 -9.22
C THR A 32 1.73 -12.09 -8.63
N SER A 33 2.30 -13.14 -8.03
CA SER A 33 1.52 -14.19 -7.38
C SER A 33 0.88 -13.73 -6.07
N LEU A 34 1.42 -12.66 -5.46
CA LEU A 34 0.89 -12.10 -4.21
C LEU A 34 -0.27 -11.14 -4.44
N THR A 35 -0.43 -10.54 -5.62
CA THR A 35 -1.57 -9.67 -5.94
C THR A 35 -2.93 -10.29 -5.60
N PRO A 36 -3.31 -11.49 -6.10
CA PRO A 36 -4.58 -12.10 -5.76
C PRO A 36 -4.67 -12.50 -4.27
N VAL A 37 -3.55 -12.85 -3.64
CA VAL A 37 -3.50 -13.16 -2.20
C VAL A 37 -3.86 -11.91 -1.40
N ILE A 38 -3.25 -10.76 -1.71
CA ILE A 38 -3.51 -9.48 -1.05
C ILE A 38 -4.96 -9.06 -1.27
N SER A 39 -5.48 -9.14 -2.50
CA SER A 39 -6.87 -8.76 -2.79
C SER A 39 -7.89 -9.62 -2.03
N SER A 40 -7.60 -10.90 -1.79
CA SER A 40 -8.46 -11.80 -1.01
C SER A 40 -8.58 -11.43 0.48
N LEU A 41 -7.68 -10.60 0.99
CA LEU A 41 -7.67 -10.13 2.38
C LEU A 41 -8.64 -8.96 2.63
N SER A 42 -9.25 -8.41 1.59
CA SER A 42 -10.13 -7.23 1.65
C SER A 42 -11.36 -7.38 2.55
N SER A 43 -11.84 -8.60 2.79
CA SER A 43 -12.92 -8.87 3.73
C SER A 43 -12.48 -8.92 5.20
N GLN A 44 -11.17 -9.04 5.45
CA GLN A 44 -10.60 -9.27 6.78
C GLN A 44 -9.87 -8.03 7.33
N TYR A 45 -9.39 -7.16 6.45
CA TYR A 45 -8.56 -6.01 6.80
C TYR A 45 -9.13 -4.73 6.19
N PRO A 46 -8.91 -3.56 6.84
CA PRO A 46 -9.39 -2.30 6.31
C PRO A 46 -8.73 -1.96 4.96
N PRO A 47 -9.39 -1.17 4.10
CA PRO A 47 -8.89 -0.80 2.78
C PRO A 47 -7.49 -0.18 2.80
N SER A 48 -7.18 0.62 3.83
CA SER A 48 -5.86 1.21 4.01
C SER A 48 -4.76 0.14 4.17
N VAL A 49 -5.01 -0.95 4.89
CA VAL A 49 -4.07 -2.07 5.00
C VAL A 49 -3.90 -2.75 3.64
N ILE A 50 -4.99 -2.95 2.90
CA ILE A 50 -4.94 -3.60 1.58
C ILE A 50 -4.15 -2.74 0.57
N SER A 51 -4.41 -1.43 0.52
CA SER A 51 -3.68 -0.50 -0.32
C SER A 51 -2.18 -0.49 0.02
N GLY A 52 -1.85 -0.41 1.32
CA GLY A 52 -0.47 -0.50 1.81
C GLY A 52 0.23 -1.83 1.46
N LEU A 53 -0.48 -2.96 1.49
CA LEU A 53 0.07 -4.27 1.11
C LEU A 53 0.34 -4.37 -0.39
N HIS A 54 -0.56 -3.88 -1.25
CA HIS A 54 -0.29 -3.80 -2.69
C HIS A 54 0.90 -2.88 -2.95
N LEU A 55 0.98 -1.73 -2.28
CA LEU A 55 2.12 -0.83 -2.38
C LEU A 55 3.42 -1.49 -1.93
N LEU A 56 3.42 -2.24 -0.82
CA LEU A 56 4.57 -3.00 -0.35
C LEU A 56 5.00 -4.09 -1.33
N ASN A 57 4.07 -4.64 -2.12
CA ASN A 57 4.34 -5.55 -3.23
C ASN A 57 4.70 -4.82 -4.54
N ASP A 58 4.93 -3.52 -4.53
CA ASP A 58 5.19 -2.71 -5.74
C ASP A 58 4.05 -2.75 -6.78
N ASP A 59 2.87 -3.18 -6.37
CA ASP A 59 1.67 -3.29 -7.17
C ASP A 59 0.90 -1.97 -7.13
N ILE A 60 1.46 -0.99 -7.84
CA ILE A 60 0.99 0.41 -7.84
C ILE A 60 -0.47 0.52 -8.28
N GLU A 61 -0.85 -0.20 -9.34
CA GLU A 61 -2.18 -0.13 -9.91
C GLU A 61 -3.26 -0.55 -8.90
N ASN A 62 -3.10 -1.71 -8.25
CA ASN A 62 -4.08 -2.16 -7.26
C ASN A 62 -4.04 -1.32 -5.98
N ALA A 63 -2.87 -0.82 -5.57
CA ALA A 63 -2.77 0.11 -4.45
C ALA A 63 -3.57 1.39 -4.72
N HIS A 64 -3.47 1.92 -5.95
CA HIS A 64 -4.19 3.09 -6.41
C HIS A 64 -5.70 2.85 -6.46
N VAL A 65 -6.15 1.75 -7.06
CA VAL A 65 -7.59 1.39 -7.12
C VAL A 65 -8.21 1.34 -5.73
N VAL A 66 -7.53 0.70 -4.76
CA VAL A 66 -8.07 0.60 -3.40
C VAL A 66 -8.06 1.95 -2.68
N ALA A 67 -6.97 2.72 -2.77
CA ALA A 67 -6.89 4.04 -2.14
C ALA A 67 -7.95 5.00 -2.71
N GLN A 68 -8.03 5.08 -4.05
CA GLN A 68 -8.94 5.96 -4.76
C GLN A 68 -10.42 5.63 -4.49
N ALA A 69 -10.76 4.34 -4.34
CA ALA A 69 -12.11 3.92 -4.00
C ALA A 69 -12.55 4.35 -2.58
N HIS A 70 -11.60 4.77 -1.73
CA HIS A 70 -11.82 5.15 -0.33
C HIS A 70 -11.24 6.53 0.00
N GLU A 71 -11.17 7.42 -1.00
CA GLU A 71 -10.78 8.82 -0.78
C GLU A 71 -11.64 9.50 0.29
N GLY A 72 -11.01 10.35 1.10
CA GLY A 72 -11.62 11.00 2.26
C GLY A 72 -11.49 10.21 3.56
N ASP A 73 -11.08 8.94 3.52
CA ASP A 73 -10.51 8.26 4.67
C ASP A 73 -9.04 8.65 4.83
N ALA A 74 -8.68 9.24 5.98
CA ALA A 74 -7.34 9.79 6.19
C ALA A 74 -6.21 8.74 6.03
N SER A 75 -6.48 7.46 6.32
CA SER A 75 -5.47 6.40 6.17
C SER A 75 -5.31 6.02 4.70
N CYS A 76 -6.39 5.94 3.94
CA CYS A 76 -6.35 5.69 2.49
C CYS A 76 -5.72 6.88 1.75
N ASP A 77 -6.08 8.11 2.11
CA ASP A 77 -5.48 9.33 1.56
C ASP A 77 -3.96 9.37 1.81
N THR A 78 -3.51 8.94 2.99
CA THR A 78 -2.08 8.80 3.30
C THR A 78 -1.39 7.82 2.34
N TRP A 79 -1.99 6.66 2.07
CA TRP A 79 -1.44 5.71 1.09
C TRP A 79 -1.48 6.27 -0.33
N HIS A 80 -2.52 7.05 -0.67
CA HIS A 80 -2.65 7.75 -1.94
C HIS A 80 -1.54 8.79 -2.16
N ALA A 81 -1.17 9.53 -1.11
CA ALA A 81 -0.03 10.44 -1.14
C ALA A 81 1.30 9.70 -1.34
N PHE A 82 1.47 8.51 -0.75
CA PHE A 82 2.68 7.72 -0.92
C PHE A 82 2.77 7.05 -2.29
N LEU A 83 1.66 6.52 -2.82
CA LEU A 83 1.66 5.86 -4.13
C LEU A 83 2.00 6.86 -5.25
N HIS A 84 1.47 8.08 -5.20
CA HIS A 84 1.80 9.12 -6.19
C HIS A 84 3.28 9.51 -6.18
N ARG A 85 3.96 9.47 -5.02
CA ARG A 85 5.42 9.63 -4.95
C ARG A 85 6.15 8.48 -5.66
N ARG A 86 5.63 7.26 -5.60
CA ARG A 86 6.21 6.08 -6.26
C ARG A 86 5.91 6.02 -7.76
N GLU A 87 4.82 6.62 -8.21
CA GLU A 87 4.53 6.86 -9.63
C GLU A 87 5.43 7.96 -10.22
N GLY A 88 5.88 8.90 -9.38
CA GLY A 88 6.55 10.14 -9.80
C GLY A 88 5.58 11.28 -10.10
N ASP A 89 4.32 11.15 -9.70
CA ASP A 89 3.32 12.21 -9.72
C ASP A 89 3.40 13.03 -8.42
N TYR A 90 4.46 13.85 -8.32
CA TYR A 90 4.70 14.61 -7.09
C TYR A 90 3.64 15.66 -6.81
N TRP A 91 2.95 16.16 -7.85
CA TRP A 91 1.90 17.16 -7.70
C TRP A 91 0.71 16.57 -6.95
N ASN A 92 0.15 15.47 -7.43
CA ASN A 92 -0.98 14.82 -6.76
C ASN A 92 -0.58 14.23 -5.41
N SER A 93 0.69 13.87 -5.22
CA SER A 93 1.18 13.42 -3.91
C SER A 93 1.05 14.44 -2.76
N GLY A 94 0.93 15.73 -3.09
CA GLY A 94 0.71 16.80 -2.12
C GLY A 94 -0.77 17.09 -1.85
N TRP A 95 -1.65 16.79 -2.80
CA TRP A 95 -3.09 16.98 -2.67
C TRP A 95 -3.71 16.00 -1.67
N TYR A 96 -3.29 14.73 -1.75
CA TYR A 96 -3.77 13.66 -0.88
C TYR A 96 -2.98 13.51 0.41
N ALA A 97 -1.89 14.27 0.59
CA ALA A 97 -1.23 14.30 1.88
C ALA A 97 -2.24 14.85 2.88
N PRO A 98 -2.67 14.08 3.90
CA PRO A 98 -3.60 14.61 4.87
C PRO A 98 -3.00 15.90 5.43
N CYS A 99 -3.79 16.97 5.46
CA CYS A 99 -3.48 18.07 6.35
C CYS A 99 -3.51 17.48 7.76
N THR A 100 -2.36 17.03 8.27
CA THR A 100 -2.19 16.64 9.66
C THR A 100 -2.25 17.92 10.47
N THR A 101 -3.45 18.48 10.64
CA THR A 101 -3.73 19.37 11.75
C THR A 101 -3.60 18.50 12.98
N HIS A 102 -2.42 18.52 13.59
CA HIS A 102 -2.28 18.11 14.98
C HIS A 102 -3.23 19.01 15.79
N VAL A 103 -4.38 18.46 16.14
CA VAL A 103 -5.27 19.00 17.19
C VAL A 103 -4.98 18.31 18.49
#